data_AF-A0A948Q279-F1
#
_entry.id   AF-A0A948Q279-F1
#
_cell.length_a   1.000
_cell.length_b   1.000
_cell.length_c   1.000
_cell.angle_alpha   90.00
_cell.angle_beta   90.00
_cell.angle_gamma   90.00
#
_symmetry.space_group_name_H-M   'P 1'
#
loop_
_entity.id
_entity.type
_entity.pdbx_description
1 polymer ?
#
loop_
_entity_poly.entity_id
_entity_poly.type
_entity_poly.pdbx_seq_one_letter_code
_entity_poly.pdbx_strand_id
1 'polypeptide(L)'
;MPKPLPPRTPGGPRFSISSCDCPDCRSACLNSPGWFMPREIDKLAKHLDLDVPTLFRKYLAVGVTHMPDGALRHGVMPHKLRDGKKPGSVWTLNELAQSGRCIFFDRGRCTIYEARPYECARMIHDRQKESVKLRHHIVAAWTQAALRPFAELTGKKLSGGVPGGRNRRIRPA
;
A
#
# COMPACT_ATOMS: atom_id res chain seq x y z
N MET A 1 20.78 20.87 5.80
CA MET A 1 19.80 21.38 4.82
C MET A 1 19.07 20.20 4.18
N PRO A 2 17.73 20.19 4.11
CA PRO A 2 17.01 19.11 3.45
C PRO A 2 17.35 19.06 1.97
N LYS A 3 17.52 17.84 1.44
CA LYS A 3 17.89 17.58 0.05
C LYS A 3 16.74 18.06 -0.89
N PRO A 4 17.03 18.77 -1.99
CA PRO A 4 15.98 19.18 -2.93
C PRO A 4 15.26 17.95 -3.51
N LEU A 5 13.93 18.02 -3.58
CA LEU A 5 13.09 16.94 -4.09
C LEU A 5 13.36 16.71 -5.58
N PRO A 6 13.33 15.44 -6.06
CA PRO A 6 13.54 15.14 -7.47
C PRO A 6 12.48 15.79 -8.38
N PRO A 7 12.83 16.06 -9.66
CA PRO A 7 11.93 16.69 -10.62
C PRO A 7 10.68 15.83 -10.88
N ARG A 8 9.56 16.52 -11.12
CA ARG A 8 8.20 15.94 -11.20
C ARG A 8 7.98 15.24 -12.57
N THR A 9 7.25 14.13 -12.57
CA THR A 9 6.75 13.50 -13.80
C THR A 9 5.47 14.20 -14.28
N PRO A 10 5.35 14.60 -15.57
CA PRO A 10 4.13 15.20 -16.10
C PRO A 10 2.99 14.17 -16.24
N GLY A 11 1.75 14.54 -15.84
CA GLY A 11 0.53 13.82 -16.22
C GLY A 11 -0.15 12.91 -15.18
N GLY A 12 0.42 12.73 -13.99
CA GLY A 12 -0.25 12.02 -12.87
C GLY A 12 -1.08 12.95 -11.98
N PRO A 13 -2.15 12.47 -11.31
CA PRO A 13 -2.87 13.25 -10.31
C PRO A 13 -1.91 13.80 -9.24
N ARG A 14 -2.01 15.13 -8.99
CA ARG A 14 -1.18 15.87 -8.04
C ARG A 14 -1.71 15.64 -6.63
N PHE A 15 -1.01 14.84 -5.84
CA PHE A 15 -1.26 14.71 -4.40
C PHE A 15 -0.10 15.38 -3.65
N SER A 16 -0.38 16.33 -2.77
CA SER A 16 0.63 17.01 -1.94
C SER A 16 1.14 16.09 -0.84
N ILE A 17 2.45 16.06 -0.63
CA ILE A 17 3.08 15.35 0.48
C ILE A 17 2.80 16.09 1.79
N SER A 18 2.11 15.46 2.75
CA SER A 18 1.82 16.02 4.09
C SER A 18 2.86 15.59 5.15
N SER A 19 3.01 16.42 6.19
CA SER A 19 3.76 16.07 7.40
C SER A 19 2.96 15.04 8.22
N CYS A 20 3.63 13.99 8.73
CA CYS A 20 2.95 12.89 9.44
C CYS A 20 2.57 13.22 10.89
N ASP A 21 2.74 14.47 11.32
CA ASP A 21 2.60 14.84 12.72
C ASP A 21 1.21 15.34 13.09
N CYS A 22 0.35 15.54 12.10
CA CYS A 22 -1.03 15.99 12.29
C CYS A 22 -1.93 14.88 12.89
N PRO A 23 -3.05 15.25 13.55
CA PRO A 23 -3.98 14.30 14.15
C PRO A 23 -4.49 13.22 13.17
N ASP A 24 -4.75 13.59 11.92
CA ASP A 24 -5.31 12.68 10.92
C ASP A 24 -4.30 11.61 10.47
N CYS A 25 -3.04 12.00 10.27
CA CYS A 25 -1.96 11.05 9.97
C CYS A 25 -1.76 10.05 11.13
N ARG A 26 -1.77 10.54 12.38
CA ARG A 26 -1.68 9.66 13.56
C ARG A 26 -2.88 8.73 13.66
N SER A 27 -4.09 9.26 13.45
CA SER A 27 -5.33 8.47 13.42
C SER A 27 -5.29 7.38 12.34
N ALA A 28 -4.82 7.71 11.13
CA ALA A 28 -4.65 6.73 10.07
C ALA A 28 -3.65 5.64 10.46
N CYS A 29 -2.49 6.01 11.03
CA CYS A 29 -1.52 5.06 11.54
C CYS A 29 -2.06 4.18 12.68
N LEU A 30 -3.04 4.64 13.46
CA LEU A 30 -3.67 3.87 14.52
C LEU A 30 -4.77 2.92 14.03
N ASN A 31 -5.32 3.14 12.83
CA ASN A 31 -6.51 2.43 12.34
C ASN A 31 -6.28 1.60 11.07
N SER A 32 -5.66 2.20 10.05
CA SER A 32 -5.42 1.54 8.77
C SER A 32 -4.15 2.09 8.11
N PRO A 33 -3.05 1.32 8.11
CA PRO A 33 -1.88 1.69 7.32
C PRO A 33 -2.22 1.76 5.83
N GLY A 34 -1.48 2.59 5.11
CA GLY A 34 -1.62 2.75 3.67
C GLY A 34 -0.92 1.65 2.88
N TRP A 35 -1.18 1.60 1.58
CA TRP A 35 -0.70 0.56 0.67
C TRP A 35 0.49 1.04 -0.16
N PHE A 36 1.42 0.11 -0.42
CA PHE A 36 2.63 0.37 -1.22
C PHE A 36 2.36 0.19 -2.71
N MET A 37 3.03 0.98 -3.54
CA MET A 37 3.25 0.65 -4.94
C MET A 37 4.30 -0.47 -5.06
N PRO A 38 4.29 -1.28 -6.14
CA PRO A 38 5.23 -2.40 -6.30
C PRO A 38 6.70 -2.01 -6.09
N ARG A 39 7.13 -0.89 -6.70
CA ARG A 39 8.52 -0.40 -6.62
C ARG A 39 8.92 0.16 -5.25
N GLU A 40 7.96 0.42 -4.36
CA GLU A 40 8.26 0.96 -3.03
C GLU A 40 8.75 -0.11 -2.07
N ILE A 41 8.51 -1.39 -2.35
CA ILE A 41 9.00 -2.48 -1.51
C ILE A 41 10.53 -2.49 -1.48
N ASP A 42 11.19 -2.39 -2.64
CA ASP A 42 12.66 -2.38 -2.70
C ASP A 42 13.24 -1.14 -2.00
N LYS A 43 12.55 0.00 -2.13
CA LYS A 43 12.92 1.23 -1.41
C LYS A 43 12.82 1.04 0.11
N LEU A 44 11.75 0.42 0.59
CA LEU A 44 11.57 0.14 2.02
C LEU A 44 12.58 -0.90 2.53
N ALA A 45 12.83 -1.95 1.76
CA ALA A 45 13.82 -2.98 2.06
C ALA A 45 15.21 -2.35 2.24
N LYS A 46 15.63 -1.51 1.28
CA LYS A 46 16.87 -0.75 1.37
C LYS A 46 16.89 0.24 2.55
N HIS A 47 15.77 0.89 2.84
CA HIS A 47 15.68 1.85 3.96
C HIS A 47 15.88 1.17 5.33
N LEU A 48 15.43 -0.07 5.46
CA LEU A 48 15.52 -0.85 6.70
C LEU A 48 16.73 -1.80 6.74
N ASP A 49 17.55 -1.82 5.69
CA ASP A 49 18.65 -2.77 5.51
C ASP A 49 18.21 -4.24 5.64
N LEU A 50 17.14 -4.60 4.93
CA LEU A 50 16.56 -5.94 4.91
C LEU A 50 16.40 -6.44 3.48
N ASP A 51 16.46 -7.76 3.29
CA ASP A 51 15.93 -8.38 2.08
C ASP A 51 14.39 -8.38 2.09
N VAL A 52 13.78 -8.54 0.90
CA VAL A 52 12.31 -8.53 0.75
C VAL A 52 11.63 -9.66 1.54
N PRO A 53 12.12 -10.92 1.54
CA PRO A 53 11.52 -11.98 2.35
C PRO A 53 11.48 -11.68 3.85
N THR A 54 12.56 -11.13 4.41
CA THR A 54 12.67 -10.78 5.83
C THR A 54 11.81 -9.56 6.16
N LEU A 55 11.83 -8.54 5.30
CA LEU A 55 10.92 -7.40 5.39
C LEU A 55 9.46 -7.87 5.45
N PHE A 56 9.07 -8.79 4.55
CA PHE A 56 7.71 -9.30 4.49
C PHE A 56 7.31 -10.03 5.78
N ARG A 57 8.13 -10.98 6.23
CA ARG A 57 7.87 -11.78 7.44
C ARG A 57 7.85 -10.96 8.73
N LYS A 58 8.56 -9.83 8.78
CA LYS A 58 8.64 -8.99 9.98
C LYS A 58 7.65 -7.83 10.00
N TYR A 59 7.28 -7.28 8.85
CA TYR A 59 6.61 -5.97 8.81
C TYR A 59 5.44 -5.81 7.86
N LEU A 60 5.25 -6.72 6.90
CA LEU A 60 4.25 -6.51 5.85
C LEU A 60 3.14 -7.55 5.91
N ALA A 61 2.06 -7.26 5.20
CA ALA A 61 0.98 -8.19 4.90
C ALA A 61 0.53 -7.98 3.44
N VAL A 62 -0.11 -9.00 2.87
CA VAL A 62 -0.83 -8.85 1.61
C VAL A 62 -2.29 -8.58 1.92
N GLY A 63 -2.78 -7.40 1.54
CA GLY A 63 -4.20 -7.07 1.61
C GLY A 63 -4.95 -7.42 0.32
N VAL A 64 -6.27 -7.47 0.40
CA VAL A 64 -7.20 -7.59 -0.73
C VAL A 64 -8.22 -6.44 -0.73
N THR A 65 -8.67 -6.00 -1.91
CA THR A 65 -9.75 -5.01 -2.05
C THR A 65 -10.63 -5.32 -3.25
N HIS A 66 -11.88 -4.86 -3.21
CA HIS A 66 -12.78 -4.90 -4.36
C HIS A 66 -12.39 -3.86 -5.38
N MET A 67 -12.50 -4.22 -6.65
CA MET A 67 -12.33 -3.31 -7.78
C MET A 67 -13.69 -2.93 -8.38
N PRO A 68 -13.76 -1.83 -9.15
CA PRO A 68 -15.00 -1.43 -9.83
C PRO A 68 -15.56 -2.48 -10.81
N ASP A 69 -14.71 -3.38 -11.32
CA ASP A 69 -15.08 -4.51 -12.17
C ASP A 69 -15.61 -5.73 -11.38
N GLY A 70 -15.78 -5.59 -10.06
CA GLY A 70 -16.20 -6.66 -9.16
C GLY A 70 -15.08 -7.64 -8.77
N ALA A 71 -13.89 -7.54 -9.37
CA ALA A 71 -12.78 -8.43 -9.06
C ALA A 71 -12.13 -8.10 -7.70
N LEU A 72 -11.55 -9.12 -7.06
CA LEU A 72 -10.66 -8.94 -5.93
C LEU A 72 -9.22 -8.79 -6.41
N ARG A 73 -8.53 -7.75 -5.94
CA ARG A 73 -7.11 -7.54 -6.22
C ARG A 73 -6.31 -7.39 -4.94
N HIS A 74 -5.09 -7.89 -5.01
CA HIS A 74 -4.15 -7.90 -3.90
C HIS A 74 -3.10 -6.80 -4.04
N GLY A 75 -2.56 -6.39 -2.91
CA GLY A 75 -1.47 -5.44 -2.81
C GLY A 75 -0.79 -5.57 -1.45
N VAL A 76 0.38 -4.96 -1.33
CA VAL A 76 1.21 -5.08 -0.12
C VAL A 76 1.05 -3.83 0.74
N MET A 77 0.95 -4.03 2.05
CA MET A 77 0.77 -2.98 3.04
C MET A 77 1.58 -3.30 4.31
N PRO A 78 1.88 -2.30 5.16
CA PRO A 78 2.37 -2.55 6.50
C PRO A 78 1.41 -3.44 7.29
N HIS A 79 1.95 -4.32 8.12
CA HIS A 79 1.17 -5.11 9.06
C HIS A 79 0.46 -4.21 10.07
N LYS A 80 -0.78 -4.53 10.43
CA LYS A 80 -1.42 -3.93 11.61
C LYS A 80 -1.16 -4.82 12.82
N LEU A 81 -0.61 -4.22 13.87
CA LEU A 81 -0.48 -4.82 15.18
C LEU A 81 -1.88 -5.01 15.76
N ARG A 82 -2.26 -6.27 15.86
CA ARG A 82 -3.52 -6.75 16.41
C ARG A 82 -3.29 -8.12 17.04
N ASP A 83 -4.04 -8.42 18.09
CA ASP A 83 -3.96 -9.68 18.84
C ASP A 83 -3.95 -10.91 17.93
N GLY A 84 -2.88 -11.70 18.04
CA GLY A 84 -2.73 -13.02 17.42
C GLY A 84 -2.27 -13.05 15.95
N LYS A 85 -2.35 -11.94 15.20
CA LYS A 85 -1.92 -11.93 13.79
C LYS A 85 -0.45 -11.60 13.63
N LYS A 86 0.26 -12.51 12.95
CA LYS A 86 1.67 -12.32 12.57
C LYS A 86 1.78 -11.65 11.19
N PRO A 87 2.83 -10.83 10.96
CA PRO A 87 3.19 -10.36 9.64
C PRO A 87 3.50 -11.53 8.69
N GLY A 88 3.66 -11.23 7.41
CA GLY A 88 3.91 -12.23 6.36
C GLY A 88 2.68 -13.05 5.96
N SER A 89 1.47 -12.52 6.19
CA SER A 89 0.20 -13.22 5.92
C SER A 89 -0.64 -12.52 4.85
N VAL A 90 -1.59 -13.25 4.27
CA VAL A 90 -2.64 -12.72 3.38
C VAL A 90 -3.88 -12.44 4.19
N TRP A 91 -4.47 -11.27 4.02
CA TRP A 91 -5.62 -10.81 4.78
C TRP A 91 -6.88 -10.82 3.92
N THR A 92 -7.97 -11.27 4.52
CA THR A 92 -9.32 -11.18 3.96
C THR A 92 -9.88 -9.76 4.10
N LEU A 93 -10.97 -9.47 3.39
CA LEU A 93 -11.67 -8.20 3.50
C LEU A 93 -12.12 -7.89 4.94
N ASN A 94 -12.65 -8.88 5.65
CA ASN A 94 -13.12 -8.74 7.03
C ASN A 94 -11.97 -8.43 7.99
N GLU A 95 -10.79 -8.97 7.74
CA GLU A 95 -9.61 -8.71 8.56
C GLU A 95 -9.03 -7.33 8.28
N LEU A 96 -9.08 -6.86 7.03
CA LEU A 96 -8.67 -5.52 6.65
C LEU A 96 -9.61 -4.42 7.15
N ALA A 97 -10.91 -4.71 7.24
CA ALA A 97 -11.91 -3.78 7.77
C ALA A 97 -11.70 -3.46 9.25
N GLN A 98 -11.02 -4.34 9.98
CA GLN A 98 -10.76 -4.15 11.41
C GLN A 98 -9.60 -3.16 11.62
N SER A 99 -9.79 -2.26 12.58
CA SER A 99 -8.78 -1.26 12.97
C SER A 99 -7.57 -1.94 13.61
N GLY A 100 -6.41 -1.33 13.45
CA GLY A 100 -5.20 -1.76 14.13
C GLY A 100 -4.04 -0.81 13.90
N ARG A 101 -3.17 -0.70 14.91
CA ARG A 101 -2.00 0.18 14.86
C ARG A 101 -0.99 -0.33 13.85
N CYS A 102 -0.56 0.51 12.92
CA CYS A 102 0.51 0.22 11.99
C CYS A 102 1.78 -0.20 12.75
N ILE A 103 2.45 -1.26 12.29
CA ILE A 103 3.70 -1.73 12.90
C ILE A 103 4.83 -0.70 12.91
N PHE A 104 4.81 0.25 11.97
CA PHE A 104 5.79 1.34 11.88
C PHE A 104 5.37 2.61 12.64
N PHE A 105 4.27 2.58 13.39
CA PHE A 105 3.86 3.72 14.20
C PHE A 105 4.37 3.55 15.63
N ASP A 106 5.39 4.31 16.00
CA ASP A 106 6.00 4.30 17.32
C ASP A 106 6.07 5.71 17.91
N ARG A 107 5.77 5.84 19.20
CA ARG A 107 5.80 7.11 19.96
C ARG A 107 5.15 8.30 19.22
N GLY A 108 4.01 8.04 18.57
CA GLY A 108 3.25 9.07 17.85
C GLY A 108 3.79 9.45 16.47
N ARG A 109 4.79 8.74 15.94
CA ARG A 109 5.43 9.03 14.64
C ARG A 109 5.60 7.79 13.78
N CYS A 110 5.67 7.99 12.47
CA CYS A 110 5.99 6.94 11.52
C CYS A 110 7.51 6.74 11.45
N THR A 111 7.98 5.55 11.80
CA THR A 111 9.42 5.22 11.80
C THR A 111 10.01 5.06 10.40
N ILE A 112 9.16 4.87 9.38
CA ILE A 112 9.55 4.77 7.97
C ILE A 112 9.12 5.98 7.15
N TYR A 113 9.03 7.18 7.74
CA TYR A 113 8.45 8.36 7.06
C TYR A 113 8.99 8.58 5.65
N GLU A 114 10.31 8.51 5.45
CA GLU A 114 10.96 8.68 4.13
C GLU A 114 10.65 7.57 3.12
N ALA A 115 10.29 6.38 3.60
CA ALA A 115 9.95 5.19 2.82
C ALA A 115 8.48 4.76 2.99
N ARG A 116 7.62 5.68 3.45
CA ARG A 116 6.22 5.38 3.77
C ARG A 116 5.43 4.97 2.51
N PRO A 117 4.34 4.20 2.67
CA PRO A 117 3.51 3.80 1.54
C PRO A 117 3.00 4.97 0.71
N TYR A 118 2.87 4.76 -0.61
CA TYR A 118 2.30 5.73 -1.54
C TYR A 118 0.96 6.31 -1.07
N GLU A 119 0.09 5.47 -0.51
CA GLU A 119 -1.21 5.90 0.03
C GLU A 119 -1.02 6.85 1.23
N CYS A 120 -0.11 6.53 2.16
CA CYS A 120 0.21 7.37 3.31
C CYS A 120 0.80 8.72 2.88
N ALA A 121 1.66 8.74 1.86
CA ALA A 121 2.27 9.98 1.36
C ALA A 121 1.26 10.93 0.68
N ARG A 122 0.08 10.41 0.31
CA ARG A 122 -0.94 11.14 -0.46
C ARG A 122 -2.28 11.22 0.24
N MET A 123 -2.40 10.67 1.44
CA MET A 123 -3.59 10.74 2.25
C MET A 123 -3.97 12.21 2.44
N ILE A 124 -5.06 12.60 1.78
CA ILE A 124 -5.70 13.89 1.93
C ILE A 124 -6.63 13.76 3.13
N HIS A 125 -6.33 14.49 4.21
CA HIS A 125 -7.24 14.65 5.33
C HIS A 125 -8.60 15.08 4.77
N ASP A 126 -9.67 14.37 5.14
CA ASP A 126 -11.08 14.66 4.79
C ASP A 126 -11.68 14.16 3.46
N ARG A 127 -11.01 13.30 2.68
CA ARG A 127 -11.59 12.80 1.41
C ARG A 127 -11.61 11.28 1.25
N GLN A 128 -12.46 10.59 2.04
CA GLN A 128 -12.62 9.12 1.98
C GLN A 128 -12.90 8.56 0.57
N LYS A 129 -13.68 9.25 -0.26
CA LYS A 129 -13.92 8.79 -1.65
C LYS A 129 -12.64 8.80 -2.50
N GLU A 130 -11.70 9.69 -2.21
CA GLU A 130 -10.42 9.75 -2.91
C GLU A 130 -9.46 8.64 -2.42
N SER A 131 -9.53 8.23 -1.15
CA SER A 131 -8.68 7.13 -0.65
C SER A 131 -9.04 5.79 -1.29
N VAL A 132 -10.32 5.51 -1.54
CA VAL A 132 -10.76 4.31 -2.28
C VAL A 132 -10.20 4.32 -3.72
N LYS A 133 -10.33 5.45 -4.43
CA LYS A 133 -9.78 5.60 -5.79
C LYS A 133 -8.25 5.44 -5.80
N LEU A 134 -7.58 6.01 -4.81
CA LEU A 134 -6.13 5.90 -4.63
C LEU A 134 -5.72 4.45 -4.39
N ARG A 135 -6.44 3.71 -3.54
CA ARG A 135 -6.19 2.29 -3.32
C ARG A 135 -6.41 1.47 -4.58
N HIS A 136 -7.50 1.69 -5.31
CA HIS A 136 -7.74 1.03 -6.61
C HIS A 136 -6.58 1.27 -7.58
N HIS A 137 -6.07 2.50 -7.65
CA HIS A 137 -4.90 2.83 -8.46
C HIS A 137 -3.66 2.04 -8.03
N ILE A 138 -3.40 1.94 -6.71
CA ILE A 138 -2.27 1.18 -6.17
C ILE A 138 -2.39 -0.31 -6.49
N VAL A 139 -3.51 -0.95 -6.19
CA VAL A 139 -3.69 -2.40 -6.44
C VAL A 139 -3.78 -2.73 -7.93
N ALA A 140 -4.19 -1.79 -8.79
CA ALA A 140 -4.11 -1.96 -10.22
C ALA A 140 -2.66 -2.02 -10.74
N ALA A 141 -1.71 -1.39 -10.05
CA ALA A 141 -0.29 -1.45 -10.39
C ALA A 141 0.38 -2.78 -9.98
N TRP A 142 -0.21 -3.52 -9.05
CA TRP A 142 0.28 -4.83 -8.61
C TRP A 142 -0.05 -5.91 -9.64
N THR A 143 0.85 -6.16 -10.59
CA THR A 143 0.69 -7.25 -11.56
C THR A 143 0.92 -8.63 -10.92
N GLN A 144 0.51 -9.69 -11.61
CA GLN A 144 0.83 -11.07 -11.19
C GLN A 144 2.34 -11.29 -10.98
N ALA A 145 3.17 -10.78 -11.89
CA ALA A 145 4.62 -10.88 -11.76
C ALA A 145 5.15 -10.16 -10.53
N ALA A 146 4.62 -8.98 -10.20
CA ALA A 146 5.02 -8.23 -9.01
C ALA A 146 4.57 -8.91 -7.70
N LEU A 147 3.43 -9.61 -7.71
CA LEU A 147 2.91 -10.33 -6.54
C LEU A 147 3.55 -11.71 -6.35
N ARG A 148 4.19 -12.28 -7.38
CA ARG A 148 4.74 -13.65 -7.35
C ARG A 148 5.62 -13.93 -6.12
N PRO A 149 6.59 -13.08 -5.73
CA PRO A 149 7.42 -13.35 -4.55
C PRO A 149 6.60 -13.50 -3.26
N PHE A 150 5.52 -12.73 -3.11
CA PHE A 150 4.63 -12.80 -1.94
C PHE A 150 3.70 -14.01 -2.00
N ALA A 151 3.27 -14.42 -3.20
CA ALA A 151 2.49 -15.64 -3.39
C ALA A 151 3.32 -16.87 -2.98
N GLU A 152 4.59 -16.92 -3.37
CA GLU A 152 5.55 -17.97 -2.97
C GLU A 152 5.77 -17.97 -1.45
N LEU A 153 6.03 -16.81 -0.84
CA LEU A 153 6.25 -16.69 0.61
C LEU A 153 5.02 -17.07 1.45
N THR A 154 3.82 -16.93 0.91
CA THR A 154 2.57 -17.23 1.64
C THR A 154 1.98 -18.59 1.29
N GLY A 155 2.43 -19.23 0.21
CA GLY A 155 1.80 -20.42 -0.35
C GLY A 155 0.36 -20.18 -0.84
N LYS A 156 0.00 -18.92 -1.14
CA LYS A 156 -1.35 -18.53 -1.57
C LYS A 156 -1.34 -17.97 -2.99
N LYS A 157 -2.40 -18.26 -3.74
CA LYS A 157 -2.64 -17.63 -5.03
C LYS A 157 -3.10 -16.18 -4.80
N LEU A 158 -2.36 -15.23 -5.37
CA LEU A 158 -2.70 -13.81 -5.31
C LEU A 158 -3.24 -13.34 -6.66
N SER A 159 -4.21 -12.42 -6.61
CA SER A 159 -4.82 -11.81 -7.79
C SER A 159 -4.24 -10.42 -8.02
N GLY A 160 -3.44 -10.26 -9.08
CA GLY A 160 -2.91 -8.97 -9.51
C GLY A 160 -3.77 -8.28 -10.57
N GLY A 161 -3.47 -7.01 -10.85
CA GLY A 161 -3.98 -6.29 -12.00
C GLY A 161 -3.50 -6.90 -13.32
N VAL A 162 -4.36 -6.83 -14.34
CA VAL A 162 -4.00 -7.21 -15.71
C VAL A 162 -3.04 -6.16 -16.26
N PRO A 163 -1.82 -6.53 -16.70
CA PRO A 163 -0.90 -5.57 -17.30
C PRO A 163 -1.53 -5.02 -18.58
N GLY A 164 -1.88 -3.73 -18.59
CA GLY A 164 -2.28 -3.02 -19.80
C GLY A 164 -3.39 -3.71 -20.59
N GLY A 165 -4.50 -4.07 -19.93
CA GLY A 165 -5.73 -4.45 -20.62
C GLY A 165 -6.04 -3.37 -21.65
N ARG A 166 -5.75 -3.66 -22.93
CA ARG A 166 -6.00 -2.76 -24.05
C ARG A 166 -7.42 -2.27 -23.86
N ASN A 167 -7.62 -0.95 -23.78
CA ASN A 167 -8.93 -0.36 -23.97
C ASN A 167 -9.50 -1.02 -25.23
N ARG A 168 -10.39 -2.00 -25.08
CA ARG A 168 -11.26 -2.42 -26.18
C ARG A 168 -12.05 -1.17 -26.46
N ARG A 169 -11.61 -0.40 -27.45
CA ARG A 169 -12.41 0.70 -28.00
C ARG A 169 -13.76 0.07 -28.29
N ILE A 170 -14.76 0.47 -27.53
CA ILE A 170 -16.16 0.19 -27.86
C ILE A 170 -16.31 0.81 -29.25
N ARG A 171 -16.43 -0.02 -30.28
CA ARG A 171 -16.78 0.47 -31.62
C ARG A 171 -18.19 1.05 -31.47
N PRO A 172 -18.41 2.35 -31.76
CA PRO A 172 -19.77 2.83 -31.91
C PRO A 172 -20.44 2.05 -33.04
N ALA A 173 -21.74 1.78 -32.86
CA ALA A 173 -22.59 1.05 -33.80
C ALA A 173 -22.69 1.77 -35.15
#